data_AF-A0ABD0QVX8-F1
#
_entry.id   AF-A0ABD0QVX8-F1
#
_cell.length_a   1.000
_cell.length_b   1.000
_cell.length_c   1.000
_cell.angle_alpha   90.00
_cell.angle_beta   90.00
_cell.angle_gamma   90.00
#
_symmetry.space_group_name_H-M   'P 1'
#
loop_
_entity.id
_entity.type
_entity.pdbx_description
1 polymer ?
#
loop_
_entity_poly.entity_id
_entity_poly.type
_entity_poly.pdbx_seq_one_letter_code
_entity_poly.pdbx_strand_id
1 'polypeptide(L)'
;TAVQSTTYYRWGAANAIDGIRYAPGEASYCSITLSQLNQWWRLDLLDYYYIYKVVITNRADCCSERMTGVEIRIGNALVNNGNNNP
;
A
#
# COMPACT_ATOMS: atom_id res chain seq x y z
N THR A 1 -2.55 -8.94 -8.05
CA THR A 1 -3.58 -8.74 -7.00
C THR A 1 -3.03 -7.94 -5.83
N ALA A 2 -3.79 -6.98 -5.29
CA ALA A 2 -3.38 -6.21 -4.11
C ALA A 2 -3.96 -6.79 -2.82
N VAL A 3 -3.16 -6.83 -1.76
CA VAL A 3 -3.57 -7.25 -0.40
C VAL A 3 -2.89 -6.37 0.65
N GLN A 4 -3.47 -6.31 1.85
CA GLN A 4 -2.93 -5.53 2.97
C GLN A 4 -3.13 -6.27 4.29
N SER A 5 -2.34 -5.91 5.31
CA SER A 5 -2.31 -6.62 6.59
C SER A 5 -3.65 -6.68 7.31
N THR A 6 -4.42 -5.58 7.30
CA THR A 6 -5.81 -5.50 7.79
C THR A 6 -6.58 -4.47 6.97
N THR A 7 -7.91 -4.55 6.96
CA THR A 7 -8.75 -3.53 6.30
C THR A 7 -9.53 -2.73 7.33
N TYR A 8 -9.35 -1.41 7.35
CA TYR A 8 -10.20 -0.51 8.11
C TYR A 8 -11.45 -0.21 7.27
N TYR A 9 -12.63 -0.52 7.82
CA TYR A 9 -13.93 -0.29 7.19
C TYR A 9 -13.98 -0.82 5.74
N ARG A 10 -14.20 0.05 4.74
CA ARG A 10 -14.30 -0.32 3.31
C ARG A 10 -13.06 0.04 2.48
N TRP A 11 -11.99 0.54 3.10
CA TRP A 11 -10.81 1.06 2.41
C TRP A 11 -9.81 -0.06 2.09
N GLY A 12 -10.21 -0.93 1.15
CA GLY A 12 -9.45 -2.12 0.78
C GLY A 12 -8.17 -1.84 -0.01
N ALA A 13 -7.32 -2.86 -0.12
CA ALA A 13 -6.03 -2.78 -0.79
C ALA A 13 -6.11 -2.37 -2.27
N ALA A 14 -7.21 -2.74 -2.94
CA ALA A 14 -7.43 -2.46 -4.35
C ALA A 14 -7.54 -0.95 -4.65
N ASN A 15 -7.95 -0.13 -3.67
CA ASN A 15 -8.05 1.33 -3.84
C ASN A 15 -6.69 1.96 -4.19
N ALA A 16 -5.57 1.37 -3.76
CA ALA A 16 -4.24 1.87 -4.09
C ALA A 16 -3.80 1.61 -5.54
N ILE A 17 -4.56 0.83 -6.31
CA ILE A 17 -4.27 0.46 -7.71
C ILE A 17 -5.47 0.69 -8.66
N ASP A 18 -6.47 1.47 -8.24
CA ASP A 18 -7.68 1.74 -9.02
C ASP A 18 -7.51 2.85 -10.09
N GLY A 19 -6.35 3.52 -10.10
CA GLY A 19 -6.04 4.61 -11.04
C GLY A 19 -6.42 6.01 -10.55
N ILE A 20 -7.06 6.14 -9.39
CA ILE A 20 -7.49 7.41 -8.81
C ILE A 20 -6.39 7.95 -7.87
N ARG A 21 -5.70 9.01 -8.32
CA ARG A 21 -4.53 9.58 -7.60
C ARG A 21 -4.84 10.87 -6.84
N TYR A 22 -6.11 11.21 -6.69
CA TYR A 22 -6.54 12.41 -5.98
C TYR A 22 -7.49 11.98 -4.86
N ALA A 23 -7.26 12.48 -3.65
CA ALA A 23 -8.11 12.22 -2.49
C ALA A 23 -8.77 13.53 -2.01
N PRO A 24 -9.80 14.05 -2.72
CA PRO A 24 -10.55 15.21 -2.27
C PRO A 24 -11.58 14.73 -1.24
N GLY A 25 -11.37 15.06 0.04
CA GLY A 25 -12.29 14.69 1.13
C GLY A 25 -11.84 13.45 1.89
N GLU A 26 -12.78 12.74 2.54
CA GLU A 26 -12.46 11.53 3.29
C GLU A 26 -11.70 10.53 2.43
N ALA A 27 -10.80 9.75 3.06
CA ALA A 27 -9.88 8.76 2.49
C ALA A 27 -10.51 7.62 1.65
N SER A 28 -11.73 7.79 1.17
CA SER A 28 -12.52 7.00 0.22
C SER A 28 -11.71 6.31 -0.87
N TYR A 29 -10.72 7.00 -1.45
CA TYR A 29 -9.92 6.50 -2.57
C TYR A 29 -8.56 5.92 -2.14
N CYS A 30 -8.26 5.91 -0.84
CA CYS A 30 -7.05 5.30 -0.32
C CYS A 30 -7.34 3.89 0.17
N SER A 31 -6.28 3.06 0.24
CA SER A 31 -6.27 1.87 1.09
C SER A 31 -5.96 2.27 2.54
N ILE A 32 -6.63 1.67 3.53
CA ILE A 32 -6.36 1.97 4.95
C ILE A 32 -6.34 0.68 5.78
N THR A 33 -5.28 0.52 6.56
CA THR A 33 -5.12 -0.54 7.56
C THR A 33 -5.65 -0.10 8.93
N LEU A 34 -5.93 -1.06 9.82
CA LEU A 34 -6.08 -0.76 11.24
C LEU A 34 -4.74 -0.35 11.84
N SER A 35 -4.78 0.41 12.94
CA SER A 35 -3.58 0.74 13.72
C SER A 35 -3.04 -0.52 14.39
N GLN A 36 -1.85 -0.96 13.97
CA GLN A 36 -1.15 -2.14 14.50
C GLN A 36 0.36 -2.03 14.28
N LEU A 37 1.15 -2.93 14.87
CA LEU A 37 2.58 -2.98 14.57
C LEU A 37 2.82 -3.58 13.17
N ASN A 38 3.85 -3.11 12.47
CA ASN A 38 4.32 -3.66 11.19
C ASN A 38 3.21 -3.77 10.12
N GLN A 39 2.50 -2.68 9.89
CA GLN A 39 1.48 -2.59 8.84
C GLN A 39 2.12 -2.71 7.47
N TRP A 40 1.47 -3.42 6.54
CA TRP A 40 1.99 -3.59 5.19
C TRP A 40 0.85 -3.63 4.16
N TRP A 41 1.20 -3.23 2.95
CA TRP A 41 0.40 -3.38 1.74
C TRP A 41 1.29 -4.00 0.67
N ARG A 42 0.74 -4.90 -0.16
CA ARG A 42 1.49 -5.61 -1.18
C ARG A 42 0.71 -5.71 -2.49
N LEU A 43 1.44 -5.51 -3.59
CA LEU A 43 0.98 -5.80 -4.94
C LEU A 43 1.67 -7.06 -5.48
N ASP A 44 0.89 -7.99 -5.98
CA ASP A 44 1.34 -9.07 -6.84
C ASP A 44 1.18 -8.66 -8.31
N LEU A 45 2.29 -8.54 -9.04
CA LEU A 45 2.34 -8.18 -10.46
C LEU A 45 2.11 -9.38 -11.39
N LEU A 46 1.91 -10.58 -10.83
CA LEU A 46 1.62 -11.85 -11.53
C LEU A 46 2.77 -12.45 -12.34
N ASP A 47 3.82 -11.67 -12.63
CA ASP A 47 5.02 -12.11 -13.32
C ASP A 47 6.24 -11.28 -12.88
N TYR A 48 7.41 -11.60 -13.42
CA TYR A 48 8.66 -10.92 -13.16
C TYR A 48 8.77 -9.63 -13.98
N TYR A 49 9.03 -8.52 -13.29
CA TYR A 49 9.22 -7.21 -13.92
C TYR A 49 10.48 -6.53 -13.39
N TYR A 50 11.19 -5.85 -14.30
CA TYR A 50 12.19 -4.86 -13.91
C TYR A 50 11.49 -3.58 -13.48
N ILE A 51 11.53 -3.29 -12.18
CA ILE A 51 10.86 -2.11 -11.63
C ILE A 51 11.78 -0.90 -11.75
N TYR A 52 11.43 0.01 -12.68
CA TYR A 52 12.16 1.27 -12.86
C TYR A 52 11.67 2.39 -11.92
N LYS A 53 10.37 2.43 -11.62
CA LYS A 53 9.76 3.51 -10.85
C LYS A 53 8.59 3.01 -10.03
N VAL A 54 8.58 3.41 -8.76
CA VAL A 54 7.42 3.29 -7.87
C VAL A 54 6.97 4.70 -7.51
N VAL A 55 5.67 4.96 -7.60
CA VAL A 55 5.05 6.23 -7.19
C VAL A 55 4.02 5.91 -6.13
N ILE A 56 4.16 6.54 -4.96
CA ILE A 56 3.20 6.42 -3.85
C ILE A 56 2.50 7.75 -3.70
N THR A 57 1.17 7.72 -3.69
CA THR A 57 0.34 8.88 -3.37
C THR A 57 -0.13 8.74 -1.92
N ASN A 58 0.26 9.68 -1.06
CA ASN A 58 -0.19 9.72 0.33
C ASN A 58 -1.62 10.29 0.43
N ARG A 59 -2.29 10.00 1.53
CA ARG A 59 -3.55 10.64 1.94
C ARG A 59 -3.35 12.15 2.04
N ALA A 60 -4.30 12.92 1.50
CA ALA A 60 -4.16 14.39 1.36
C ALA A 60 -4.97 15.20 2.38
N ASP A 61 -6.05 14.65 2.94
CA ASP A 61 -7.00 15.36 3.82
C ASP A 61 -6.56 15.41 5.30
N CYS A 62 -5.75 14.45 5.75
CA CYS A 62 -5.12 14.47 7.07
C CYS A 62 -4.00 13.42 7.17
N CYS A 63 -3.34 13.44 8.32
CA CYS A 63 -2.66 12.25 8.85
C CYS A 63 -1.47 11.78 7.98
N SER A 64 -0.88 12.71 7.23
CA SER A 64 0.22 12.44 6.30
C SER A 64 1.43 11.86 7.01
N GLU A 65 1.60 12.18 8.29
CA GLU A 65 2.67 11.69 9.16
C GLU A 65 2.65 10.16 9.33
N ARG A 66 1.52 9.49 9.10
CA ARG A 66 1.41 8.03 9.20
C ARG A 66 2.24 7.27 8.16
N MET A 67 2.63 7.93 7.07
CA MET A 67 3.52 7.37 6.04
C MET A 67 5.00 7.65 6.33
N THR A 68 5.34 8.28 7.46
CA THR A 68 6.73 8.56 7.83
C THR A 68 7.47 7.25 8.09
N GLY A 69 8.62 7.07 7.46
CA GLY A 69 9.44 5.87 7.63
C GLY A 69 8.91 4.64 6.87
N VAL A 70 8.00 4.83 5.90
CA VAL A 70 7.57 3.73 5.03
C VAL A 70 8.76 3.17 4.23
N GLU A 71 8.83 1.84 4.16
CA GLU A 71 9.82 1.12 3.35
C GLU A 71 9.15 0.54 2.10
N ILE A 72 9.88 0.54 0.98
CA ILE A 72 9.48 -0.14 -0.25
C ILE A 72 10.41 -1.32 -0.42
N ARG A 73 9.83 -2.53 -0.52
CA ARG A 73 10.55 -3.78 -0.69
C ARG A 73 10.06 -4.46 -1.96
N ILE A 74 10.99 -4.90 -2.80
CA ILE A 74 10.66 -5.49 -4.11
C ILE A 74 11.42 -6.80 -4.22
N GLY A 75 10.67 -7.89 -4.43
CA GLY A 75 11.28 -9.18 -4.64
C GLY A 75 10.25 -10.26 -4.94
N ASN A 76 10.78 -11.47 -5.12
CA ASN A 76 10.03 -12.61 -5.63
C ASN A 76 9.60 -13.59 -4.52
N ALA A 77 9.89 -13.29 -3.25
CA ALA A 77 9.58 -14.16 -2.12
C ALA A 77 8.32 -13.70 -1.37
N LEU A 78 7.48 -14.65 -0.97
CA LEU A 78 6.29 -14.40 -0.15
C LEU A 78 6.51 -14.60 1.36
N VAL A 79 7.74 -14.95 1.77
CA VAL A 79 8.10 -15.12 3.18
C VAL A 79 7.76 -13.83 3.95
N ASN A 80 7.05 -13.97 5.08
CA ASN A 80 6.55 -12.84 5.87
C ASN A 80 5.76 -11.81 5.03
N ASN A 81 4.86 -12.28 4.17
CA ASN A 81 4.09 -11.44 3.24
C ASN A 81 4.97 -10.56 2.32
N GLY A 82 6.21 -10.98 2.05
CA GLY A 82 7.16 -10.21 1.25
C GLY A 82 7.86 -9.08 1.99
N ASN A 83 7.62 -8.89 3.30
CA ASN A 83 8.29 -7.87 4.11
C ASN A 83 9.78 -8.16 4.33
N ASN A 84 10.26 -9.34 3.95
CA ASN A 84 11.67 -9.72 4.02
C ASN A 84 12.39 -9.53 2.67
N ASN A 85 11.70 -9.07 1.62
CA ASN A 85 12.36 -8.78 0.35
C ASN A 85 13.35 -7.60 0.53
N PRO A 86 14.47 -7.60 -0.22
CA PRO A 86 15.41 -6.49 -0.25
C PRO A 86 14.78 -5.19 -0.74
#